data_AF-A0A2S2R989-F1
#
_entry.id   AF-A0A2S2R989-F1
#
_cell.length_a   1.000
_cell.length_b   1.000
_cell.length_c   1.000
_cell.angle_alpha   90.00
_cell.angle_beta   90.00
_cell.angle_gamma   90.00
#
_symmetry.space_group_name_H-M   'P 1'
#
loop_
_entity.id
_entity.type
_entity.pdbx_description
1 polymer ?
#
loop_
_entity_poly.entity_id
_entity_poly.type
_entity_poly.pdbx_seq_one_letter_code
_entity_poly.pdbx_strand_id
1 'polypeptide(L)'
;MRVKDDLKIYCLCIILQVAGPKISKTHNLDSIVNHILLFNIENSALIEMSPTLKSLIFKIQNLHLKDWINEESVKLIEDNKNHVSFEKLPEKLKKPYEFKSYTVMAQCIIDECIVVLNNFDKKKSFNEIVHMLNNINSWIQYDQVSFVVSMILITLNENQSIRYKAGILLDKFVTEGLLLSDSVLLGIDKVMDDSEMKIELPRLPDLLFD
;
A
#
# COMPACT_ATOMS: atom_id res chain seq x y z
N MET A 1 2.28 -12.34 -12.85
CA MET A 1 3.00 -11.17 -13.41
C MET A 1 2.05 -10.07 -13.86
N ARG A 2 1.02 -10.35 -14.68
CA ARG A 2 0.06 -9.36 -15.22
C ARG A 2 -0.64 -8.39 -14.25
N VAL A 3 -1.18 -8.85 -13.11
CA VAL A 3 -1.89 -7.95 -12.16
C VAL A 3 -0.97 -6.83 -11.66
N LYS A 4 0.33 -7.12 -11.52
CA LYS A 4 1.32 -6.10 -11.12
C LYS A 4 1.58 -5.09 -12.22
N ASP A 5 1.45 -5.47 -13.49
CA ASP A 5 1.69 -4.57 -14.62
C ASP A 5 0.45 -3.71 -14.89
N ASP A 6 -0.76 -4.27 -14.82
CA ASP A 6 -2.02 -3.52 -14.89
C ASP A 6 -2.14 -2.47 -13.77
N LEU A 7 -1.80 -2.86 -12.53
CA LEU A 7 -1.83 -1.95 -11.38
C LEU A 7 -0.78 -0.84 -11.51
N LYS A 8 0.42 -1.16 -12.03
CA LYS A 8 1.45 -0.14 -12.31
C LYS A 8 0.97 0.86 -13.35
N ILE A 9 0.41 0.40 -14.47
CA ILE A 9 -0.10 1.28 -15.53
C ILE A 9 -1.28 2.12 -15.01
N TYR A 10 -2.15 1.52 -14.19
CA TYR A 10 -3.23 2.24 -13.52
C TYR A 10 -2.70 3.38 -12.64
N CYS A 11 -1.76 3.09 -11.74
CA CYS A 11 -1.14 4.10 -10.87
C CYS A 11 -0.42 5.18 -11.67
N LEU A 12 0.33 4.81 -12.71
CA LEU A 12 0.99 5.74 -13.64
C LEU A 12 -0.01 6.69 -14.30
N CYS A 13 -1.15 6.19 -14.76
CA CYS A 13 -2.20 7.02 -15.34
C CYS A 13 -2.80 8.00 -14.32
N ILE A 14 -3.01 7.58 -13.07
CA ILE A 14 -3.50 8.48 -12.01
C ILE A 14 -2.49 9.57 -11.70
N ILE A 15 -1.22 9.22 -11.52
CA ILE A 15 -0.14 10.18 -11.24
C ILE A 15 -0.02 11.20 -12.38
N LEU A 16 -0.03 10.74 -13.63
CA LEU A 16 0.07 11.64 -14.78
C LEU A 16 -1.18 12.52 -14.96
N GLN A 17 -2.38 12.06 -14.60
CA GLN A 17 -3.56 12.94 -14.62
C GLN A 17 -3.47 14.06 -13.58
N VAL A 18 -2.93 13.78 -12.40
CA VAL A 18 -2.87 14.75 -11.30
C VAL A 18 -1.67 15.68 -11.43
N ALA A 19 -0.50 15.13 -11.74
CA ALA A 19 0.77 15.85 -11.71
C ALA A 19 1.39 16.09 -13.09
N GLY A 20 0.95 15.37 -14.13
CA GLY A 20 1.48 15.47 -15.50
C GLY A 20 1.53 16.90 -16.04
N PRO A 21 0.47 17.73 -15.93
CA PRO A 21 0.48 19.11 -16.40
C PRO A 21 1.52 20.03 -15.72
N LYS A 22 1.93 19.71 -14.49
CA LYS A 22 2.97 20.48 -13.77
C LYS A 22 4.36 19.95 -14.09
N ILE A 23 4.51 18.63 -14.17
CA ILE A 23 5.80 17.98 -14.43
C ILE A 23 6.23 18.21 -15.89
N SER A 24 5.29 18.19 -16.85
CA SER A 24 5.57 18.39 -18.28
C SER A 24 6.22 19.73 -18.61
N LYS A 25 6.04 20.75 -17.73
CA LYS A 25 6.67 22.07 -17.86
C LYS A 25 8.18 22.06 -17.62
N THR A 26 8.68 21.05 -16.90
CA THR A 26 10.08 20.98 -16.46
C THR A 26 10.77 19.69 -16.90
N HIS A 27 10.01 18.66 -17.27
CA HIS A 27 10.52 17.34 -17.64
C HIS A 27 9.76 16.80 -18.85
N ASN A 28 10.47 16.12 -19.75
CA ASN A 28 9.84 15.42 -20.87
C ASN A 28 9.17 14.12 -20.36
N LEU A 29 7.86 13.98 -20.58
CA LEU A 29 7.05 12.83 -20.18
C LEU A 29 6.82 11.81 -21.31
N ASP A 30 7.33 12.04 -22.52
CA ASP A 30 7.09 11.23 -23.73
C ASP A 30 7.43 9.76 -23.53
N SER A 31 8.56 9.46 -22.87
CA SER A 31 8.98 8.08 -22.61
C SER A 31 7.96 7.32 -21.75
N ILE A 32 7.39 7.99 -20.75
CA ILE A 32 6.41 7.42 -19.83
C ILE A 32 5.06 7.24 -20.54
N VAL A 33 4.64 8.24 -21.32
CA VAL A 33 3.41 8.15 -22.12
C VAL A 33 3.51 7.05 -23.17
N ASN A 34 4.65 6.96 -23.87
CA ASN A 34 4.92 5.91 -24.85
C ASN A 34 4.88 4.51 -24.22
N HIS A 35 5.36 4.35 -22.99
CA HIS A 35 5.24 3.09 -22.27
C HIS A 35 3.78 2.69 -22.01
N ILE A 36 2.94 3.63 -21.59
CA ILE A 36 1.50 3.41 -21.38
C ILE A 36 0.78 3.09 -22.71
N LEU A 37 1.18 3.76 -23.79
CA LEU A 37 0.65 3.56 -25.13
C LEU A 37 0.97 2.17 -25.69
N LEU A 38 2.23 1.75 -25.57
CA LEU A 38 2.68 0.42 -26.01
C LEU A 38 1.92 -0.67 -25.24
N PHE A 39 1.77 -0.49 -23.93
CA PHE A 39 0.95 -1.40 -23.11
C PHE A 39 -0.49 -1.50 -23.61
N ASN A 40 -1.10 -0.39 -24.03
CA ASN A 40 -2.44 -0.37 -24.59
C ASN A 40 -2.53 -1.17 -25.91
N ILE A 41 -1.58 -0.96 -26.82
CA ILE A 41 -1.55 -1.62 -28.13
C ILE A 41 -1.35 -3.13 -27.95
N GLU A 42 -0.36 -3.53 -27.15
CA GLU A 42 -0.02 -4.95 -26.91
C GLU A 42 -1.19 -5.72 -26.28
N ASN A 43 -1.95 -5.09 -25.38
CA ASN A 43 -3.04 -5.77 -24.69
C ASN A 43 -4.39 -5.62 -25.42
N SER A 44 -4.58 -4.62 -26.28
CA SER A 44 -5.82 -4.43 -27.06
C SER A 44 -6.15 -5.59 -28.01
N ALA A 45 -5.13 -6.30 -28.52
CA ALA A 45 -5.28 -7.38 -29.50
C ALA A 45 -5.34 -8.78 -28.87
N LEU A 46 -4.93 -8.93 -27.60
CA LEU A 46 -4.71 -10.23 -26.99
C LEU A 46 -5.68 -10.53 -25.84
N ILE A 47 -5.99 -9.58 -24.95
CA ILE A 47 -6.79 -9.77 -23.74
C ILE A 47 -7.59 -8.51 -23.39
N GLU A 48 -8.83 -8.68 -22.94
CA GLU A 48 -9.67 -7.55 -22.53
C GLU A 48 -9.15 -6.85 -21.26
N MET A 49 -8.48 -5.72 -21.46
CA MET A 49 -8.16 -4.75 -20.41
C MET A 49 -9.45 -4.19 -19.76
N SER A 50 -9.40 -3.88 -18.46
CA SER A 50 -10.57 -3.36 -17.75
C SER A 50 -11.05 -2.02 -18.35
N PRO A 51 -12.38 -1.76 -18.39
CA PRO A 51 -12.93 -0.52 -18.94
C PRO A 51 -12.38 0.74 -18.26
N THR A 52 -12.13 0.66 -16.96
CA THR A 52 -11.56 1.77 -16.18
C THR A 52 -10.13 2.08 -16.60
N LEU A 53 -9.28 1.07 -16.79
CA LEU A 53 -7.90 1.27 -17.22
C LEU A 53 -7.84 1.81 -18.65
N LYS A 54 -8.67 1.28 -19.56
CA LYS A 54 -8.82 1.83 -20.93
C LYS A 54 -9.21 3.31 -20.92
N SER A 55 -10.16 3.69 -20.07
CA SER A 55 -10.60 5.08 -19.94
C SER A 55 -9.48 5.99 -19.43
N LEU A 56 -8.71 5.54 -18.42
CA LEU A 56 -7.58 6.30 -17.89
C LEU A 56 -6.46 6.49 -18.91
N ILE A 57 -6.11 5.43 -19.65
CA ILE A 57 -5.12 5.48 -20.72
C ILE A 57 -5.56 6.45 -21.81
N PHE A 58 -6.81 6.36 -22.27
CA PHE A 58 -7.36 7.27 -23.27
C PHE A 58 -7.32 8.73 -22.82
N LYS A 59 -7.55 8.99 -21.53
CA LYS A 59 -7.42 10.33 -20.98
C LYS A 59 -5.98 10.85 -20.99
N ILE A 60 -5.00 10.01 -20.65
CA ILE A 60 -3.56 10.37 -20.76
C ILE A 60 -3.15 10.64 -22.21
N GLN A 61 -3.58 9.80 -23.15
CA GLN A 61 -3.35 10.01 -24.58
C GLN A 61 -3.83 11.38 -25.04
N ASN A 62 -5.07 11.75 -24.67
CA ASN A 62 -5.64 13.03 -25.03
C ASN A 62 -4.94 14.22 -24.37
N LEU A 63 -4.49 14.07 -23.11
CA LEU A 63 -3.75 15.11 -22.41
C LEU A 63 -2.39 15.35 -23.06
N HIS A 64 -1.68 14.28 -23.41
CA HIS A 64 -0.39 14.34 -24.08
C HIS A 64 -0.48 14.91 -25.51
N LEU A 65 -1.46 14.47 -26.31
CA LEU A 65 -1.69 14.99 -27.67
C LEU A 65 -2.04 16.49 -27.72
N LYS A 66 -2.55 17.03 -26.62
CA LYS A 66 -2.85 18.46 -26.47
C LYS A 66 -1.69 19.22 -25.82
N ASP A 67 -0.48 18.67 -25.83
CA ASP A 67 0.73 19.16 -25.15
C ASP A 67 0.53 19.45 -23.65
N TRP A 68 -0.50 18.87 -23.03
CA TRP A 68 -0.96 19.26 -21.70
C TRP A 68 -1.39 20.74 -21.61
N ILE A 69 -1.53 21.43 -22.75
CA ILE A 69 -1.75 22.88 -22.91
C ILE A 69 -3.24 23.27 -22.82
N ASN A 70 -4.17 22.33 -23.05
CA ASN A 70 -5.61 22.64 -23.16
C ASN A 70 -6.54 21.95 -22.15
N GLU A 71 -6.01 21.39 -21.07
CA GLU A 71 -6.77 21.56 -19.82
C GLU A 71 -6.42 22.96 -19.36
N GLU A 72 -7.40 23.89 -19.39
CA GLU A 72 -7.47 24.82 -18.26
C GLU A 72 -7.24 23.93 -17.06
N SER A 73 -6.09 24.10 -16.37
CA SER A 73 -5.76 23.41 -15.11
C SER A 73 -7.09 23.23 -14.42
N VAL A 74 -7.63 21.99 -14.29
CA VAL A 74 -9.00 21.74 -13.81
C VAL A 74 -9.25 22.83 -12.81
N LYS A 75 -10.03 23.89 -13.17
CA LYS A 75 -9.97 25.16 -12.42
C LYS A 75 -10.08 24.70 -11.01
N LEU A 76 -8.99 24.83 -10.24
CA LEU A 76 -8.82 24.08 -8.99
C LEU A 76 -9.63 24.84 -7.97
N ILE A 77 -10.89 24.96 -8.30
CA ILE A 77 -11.84 25.95 -7.92
C ILE A 77 -11.12 27.22 -7.42
N GLU A 78 -10.26 27.81 -8.26
CA GLU A 78 -9.43 28.95 -7.83
C GLU A 78 -10.29 30.23 -7.62
N ASP A 79 -11.55 30.21 -8.07
CA ASP A 79 -12.51 31.31 -7.93
C ASP A 79 -13.79 30.97 -7.15
N ASN A 80 -13.89 29.80 -6.50
CA ASN A 80 -14.93 29.67 -5.47
C ASN A 80 -14.26 30.10 -4.17
N LYS A 81 -14.64 31.27 -3.66
CA LYS A 81 -14.25 31.78 -2.34
C LYS A 81 -14.54 30.79 -1.18
N ASN A 82 -15.12 29.64 -1.49
CA ASN A 82 -15.42 28.52 -0.61
C ASN A 82 -14.41 27.34 -0.73
N HIS A 83 -13.36 27.43 -1.56
CA HIS A 83 -12.32 26.39 -1.58
C HIS A 83 -11.38 26.54 -0.40
N VAL A 84 -11.66 25.75 0.63
CA VAL A 84 -10.85 25.63 1.81
C VAL A 84 -9.70 24.67 1.48
N SER A 85 -8.43 25.13 1.55
CA SER A 85 -7.25 24.24 1.50
C SER A 85 -7.50 23.01 2.38
N PHE A 86 -7.02 21.82 1.99
CA PHE A 86 -7.18 20.63 2.84
C PHE A 86 -6.72 20.93 4.27
N GLU A 87 -5.61 21.64 4.43
CA GLU A 87 -5.07 22.07 5.75
C GLU A 87 -6.05 22.96 6.53
N LYS A 88 -6.89 23.73 5.83
CA LYS A 88 -7.90 24.62 6.40
C LYS A 88 -9.26 23.94 6.59
N LEU A 89 -9.46 22.71 6.10
CA LEU A 89 -10.73 21.99 6.27
C LEU A 89 -11.01 21.75 7.76
N PRO A 90 -12.27 21.88 8.20
CA PRO A 90 -12.67 21.45 9.54
C PRO A 90 -12.25 19.99 9.76
N GLU A 91 -11.71 19.67 10.94
CA GLU A 91 -11.25 18.31 11.28
C GLU A 91 -12.31 17.23 10.98
N LYS A 92 -13.59 17.54 11.17
CA LYS A 92 -14.70 16.63 10.86
C LYS A 92 -14.72 16.16 9.40
N LEU A 93 -14.23 16.97 8.46
CA LEU A 93 -14.16 16.65 7.04
C LEU A 93 -12.82 16.02 6.65
N LYS A 94 -11.75 16.20 7.44
CA LYS A 94 -10.46 15.52 7.26
C LYS A 94 -10.50 14.08 7.75
N LYS A 95 -11.20 13.85 8.87
CA LYS A 95 -11.32 12.55 9.53
C LYS A 95 -11.66 11.38 8.60
N PRO A 96 -12.61 11.49 7.64
CA PRO A 96 -12.88 10.41 6.70
C PRO A 96 -11.72 10.08 5.75
N TYR A 97 -10.96 11.10 5.31
CA TYR A 97 -9.80 10.92 4.42
C TYR A 97 -8.61 10.34 5.20
N GLU A 98 -8.36 10.83 6.40
CA GLU A 98 -7.38 10.28 7.33
C GLU A 98 -7.71 8.82 7.62
N PHE A 99 -8.94 8.53 8.04
CA PHE A 99 -9.42 7.17 8.28
C PHE A 99 -9.21 6.26 7.07
N LYS A 100 -9.62 6.69 5.87
CA LYS A 100 -9.42 5.92 4.64
C LYS A 100 -7.94 5.68 4.31
N SER A 101 -7.08 6.67 4.54
CA SER A 101 -5.63 6.52 4.36
C SER A 101 -5.02 5.53 5.35
N TYR A 102 -5.46 5.55 6.61
CA TYR A 102 -5.06 4.57 7.62
C TYR A 102 -5.56 3.17 7.28
N THR A 103 -6.80 3.01 6.79
CA THR A 103 -7.31 1.71 6.34
C THR A 103 -6.50 1.13 5.19
N VAL A 104 -6.17 1.95 4.18
CA VAL A 104 -5.34 1.51 3.05
C VAL A 104 -3.94 1.11 3.53
N MET A 105 -3.33 1.91 4.41
CA MET A 105 -2.02 1.60 4.98
C MET A 105 -2.04 0.30 5.78
N ALA A 106 -3.04 0.11 6.65
CA ALA A 106 -3.24 -1.12 7.41
C ALA A 106 -3.38 -2.34 6.49
N GLN A 107 -4.15 -2.23 5.41
CA GLN A 107 -4.28 -3.32 4.43
C GLN A 107 -2.94 -3.64 3.75
N CYS A 108 -2.16 -2.63 3.37
CA CYS A 108 -0.84 -2.86 2.77
C CYS A 108 0.13 -3.58 3.72
N ILE A 109 0.10 -3.24 5.02
CA ILE A 109 0.92 -3.91 6.04
C ILE A 109 0.45 -5.37 6.21
N ILE A 110 -0.86 -5.60 6.27
CA ILE A 110 -1.45 -6.94 6.36
C ILE A 110 -1.05 -7.81 5.17
N ASP A 111 -1.17 -7.29 3.94
CA ASP A 111 -0.81 -8.03 2.73
C ASP A 111 0.68 -8.41 2.72
N GLU A 112 1.55 -7.50 3.18
CA GLU A 112 2.98 -7.78 3.34
C GLU A 112 3.22 -8.88 4.39
N CYS A 113 2.59 -8.80 5.56
CA CYS A 113 2.71 -9.80 6.63
C CYS A 113 2.28 -11.19 6.15
N ILE A 114 1.17 -11.29 5.42
CA ILE A 114 0.68 -12.54 4.83
C ILE A 114 1.71 -13.12 3.85
N VAL A 115 2.30 -12.29 3.00
CA VAL A 115 3.33 -12.74 2.04
C VAL A 115 4.57 -13.23 2.77
N VAL A 116 5.05 -12.49 3.77
CA VAL A 116 6.23 -12.83 4.57
C VAL A 116 6.03 -14.16 5.30
N LEU A 117 4.90 -14.31 6.00
CA LEU A 117 4.58 -15.51 6.75
C LEU A 117 4.41 -16.74 5.83
N ASN A 118 3.72 -16.60 4.70
CA ASN A 118 3.56 -17.69 3.73
C ASN A 118 4.88 -18.13 3.10
N ASN A 119 5.80 -17.19 2.85
CA ASN A 119 7.13 -17.55 2.33
C ASN A 119 7.95 -18.29 3.38
N PHE A 120 7.86 -17.90 4.64
CA PHE A 120 8.48 -18.61 5.75
C PHE A 120 7.90 -20.01 5.93
N ASP A 121 6.57 -20.14 5.88
CA ASP A 121 5.86 -21.43 6.01
C ASP A 121 6.23 -22.42 4.89
N LYS A 122 6.36 -21.92 3.65
CA LYS A 122 6.83 -22.69 2.48
C LYS A 122 8.32 -23.02 2.50
N LYS A 123 9.00 -22.83 3.64
CA LYS A 123 10.41 -23.14 3.88
C LYS A 123 11.37 -22.41 2.93
N LYS A 124 11.03 -21.20 2.45
CA LYS A 124 12.04 -20.36 1.82
C LYS A 124 13.14 -20.02 2.81
N SER A 125 14.36 -19.84 2.30
CA SER A 125 15.45 -19.39 3.14
C SER A 125 15.11 -18.02 3.74
N PHE A 126 15.48 -17.79 4.99
CA PHE A 126 15.25 -16.49 5.62
C PHE A 126 15.92 -15.36 4.83
N ASN A 127 17.10 -15.63 4.25
CA ASN A 127 17.80 -14.67 3.40
C ASN A 127 16.97 -14.24 2.16
N GLU A 128 16.18 -15.13 1.57
CA GLU A 128 15.26 -14.76 0.49
C GLU A 128 14.13 -13.84 0.98
N ILE A 129 13.65 -14.04 2.20
CA ILE A 129 12.64 -13.18 2.83
C ILE A 129 13.25 -11.79 3.07
N VAL A 130 14.46 -11.72 3.64
CA VAL A 130 15.18 -10.45 3.85
C VAL A 130 15.42 -9.72 2.53
N HIS A 131 15.88 -10.43 1.51
CA HIS A 131 16.11 -9.83 0.19
C HIS A 131 14.82 -9.28 -0.42
N MET A 132 13.68 -9.96 -0.23
CA MET A 132 12.38 -9.47 -0.68
C MET A 132 11.96 -8.19 0.05
N LEU A 133 12.16 -8.13 1.37
CA LEU A 133 11.84 -6.97 2.20
C LEU A 133 12.75 -5.77 1.87
N ASN A 134 14.02 -6.00 1.53
CA ASN A 134 14.92 -4.93 1.12
C ASN A 134 14.60 -4.38 -0.28
N ASN A 135 14.03 -5.20 -1.16
CA ASN A 135 13.70 -4.79 -2.54
C ASN A 135 12.35 -4.09 -2.68
N ILE A 136 11.47 -4.29 -1.70
CA ILE A 136 10.13 -3.73 -1.68
C ILE A 136 10.12 -2.90 -0.41
N ASN A 137 10.41 -1.59 -0.49
CA ASN A 137 10.27 -0.61 0.60
C ASN A 137 9.28 -1.08 1.69
N SER A 138 9.79 -1.82 2.67
CA SER A 138 8.97 -2.73 3.48
C SER A 138 8.52 -2.06 4.76
N TRP A 139 7.31 -2.39 5.21
CA TRP A 139 6.77 -1.83 6.44
C TRP A 139 7.58 -2.17 7.68
N ILE A 140 8.34 -3.28 7.68
CA ILE A 140 9.29 -3.60 8.76
C ILE A 140 10.41 -2.56 8.89
N GLN A 141 10.66 -1.75 7.87
CA GLN A 141 11.66 -0.68 7.91
C GLN A 141 11.05 0.70 8.26
N TYR A 142 9.79 0.93 7.88
CA TYR A 142 9.12 2.23 8.07
C TYR A 142 8.30 2.33 9.36
N ASP A 143 7.60 1.26 9.73
CA ASP A 143 6.75 1.21 10.92
C ASP A 143 6.73 -0.22 11.49
N GLN A 144 7.77 -0.51 12.27
CA GLN A 144 7.97 -1.81 12.91
C GLN A 144 6.84 -2.19 13.85
N VAL A 145 6.27 -1.22 14.57
CA VAL A 145 5.19 -1.47 15.53
C VAL A 145 3.93 -1.91 14.79
N SER A 146 3.53 -1.17 13.75
CA SER A 146 2.35 -1.54 12.97
C SER A 146 2.55 -2.87 12.22
N PHE A 147 3.77 -3.18 11.75
CA PHE A 147 4.10 -4.50 11.19
C PHE A 147 3.89 -5.62 12.21
N VAL A 148 4.40 -5.47 13.44
CA VAL A 148 4.21 -6.47 14.51
C VAL A 148 2.73 -6.64 14.85
N VAL A 149 1.99 -5.54 15.03
CA VAL A 149 0.54 -5.57 15.27
C VAL A 149 -0.16 -6.37 14.18
N SER A 150 0.06 -6.03 12.90
CA SER A 150 -0.56 -6.75 11.79
C SER A 150 -0.17 -8.23 11.75
N MET A 151 1.09 -8.58 12.01
CA MET A 151 1.54 -9.98 12.05
C MET A 151 0.83 -10.79 13.16
N ILE A 152 0.63 -10.18 14.34
CA ILE A 152 -0.14 -10.79 15.42
C ILE A 152 -1.59 -10.96 14.96
N LEU A 153 -2.24 -9.89 14.49
CA LEU A 153 -3.64 -9.92 14.09
C LEU A 153 -3.97 -10.96 13.03
N ILE A 154 -3.13 -11.11 11.99
CA ILE A 154 -3.38 -12.12 10.94
C ILE A 154 -3.23 -13.55 11.47
N THR A 155 -2.46 -13.78 12.54
CA THR A 155 -2.21 -15.14 13.06
C THR A 155 -3.11 -15.52 14.22
N LEU A 156 -3.79 -14.56 14.85
CA LEU A 156 -4.74 -14.84 15.94
C LEU A 156 -5.86 -15.79 15.52
N ASN A 157 -6.37 -15.66 14.30
CA ASN A 157 -7.43 -16.50 13.75
C ASN A 157 -6.94 -17.81 13.10
N GLU A 158 -5.62 -18.03 13.09
CA GLU A 158 -5.01 -19.20 12.47
C GLU A 158 -4.81 -20.35 13.47
N ASN A 159 -4.25 -21.48 13.02
CA ASN A 159 -3.90 -22.58 13.92
C ASN A 159 -2.61 -22.31 14.72
N GLN A 160 -2.39 -23.08 15.81
CA GLN A 160 -1.22 -22.94 16.68
C GLN A 160 0.12 -23.08 15.94
N SER A 161 0.18 -23.90 14.89
CA SER A 161 1.40 -24.07 14.08
C SER A 161 1.79 -22.78 13.34
N ILE A 162 0.79 -22.06 12.80
CA ILE A 162 1.02 -20.78 12.12
C ILE A 162 1.42 -19.70 13.11
N ARG A 163 0.75 -19.62 14.27
CA ARG A 163 1.14 -18.70 15.36
C ARG A 163 2.58 -18.93 15.82
N TYR A 164 2.95 -20.19 16.06
CA TYR A 164 4.30 -20.55 16.46
C TYR A 164 5.35 -20.15 15.41
N LYS A 165 5.06 -20.36 14.12
CA LYS A 165 5.94 -19.94 13.02
C LYS A 165 6.08 -18.42 12.94
N ALA A 166 5.00 -17.66 13.16
CA ALA A 166 5.08 -16.20 13.22
C ALA A 166 5.95 -15.73 14.39
N GLY A 167 5.84 -16.38 15.56
CA GLY A 167 6.73 -16.13 16.71
C GLY A 167 8.20 -16.35 16.37
N ILE A 168 8.55 -17.50 15.76
CA ILE A 168 9.93 -17.77 15.31
C ILE A 168 10.39 -16.72 14.29
N LEU A 169 9.50 -16.31 13.38
CA LEU A 169 9.86 -15.35 12.34
C LEU A 169 10.16 -13.96 12.92
N LEU A 170 9.36 -13.49 13.87
CA LEU A 170 9.60 -12.24 14.59
C LEU A 170 10.91 -12.29 15.38
N ASP A 171 11.16 -13.37 16.11
CA ASP A 171 12.42 -13.59 16.85
C ASP A 171 13.64 -13.56 15.91
N LYS A 172 13.50 -14.17 14.73
CA LYS A 172 14.56 -14.16 13.72
C LYS A 172 14.80 -12.77 13.14
N PHE A 173 13.76 -11.98 12.91
CA PHE A 173 13.93 -10.58 12.50
C PHE A 173 14.64 -9.74 13.57
N VAL A 174 14.38 -10.00 14.86
CA VAL A 174 15.07 -9.34 15.96
C VAL A 174 16.54 -9.73 16.01
N THR A 175 16.83 -11.04 15.96
CA THR A 175 18.19 -11.59 16.03
C THR A 175 19.08 -11.06 14.90
N GLU A 176 18.51 -10.85 13.72
CA GLU A 176 19.21 -10.37 12.51
C GLU A 176 19.23 -8.83 12.41
N GLY A 177 18.73 -8.12 13.42
CA GLY A 177 18.75 -6.65 13.49
C GLY A 177 17.80 -5.94 12.53
N LEU A 178 16.81 -6.64 11.98
CA LEU A 178 15.80 -6.10 11.06
C LEU A 178 14.58 -5.54 11.81
N LEU A 179 14.38 -5.97 13.05
CA LEU A 179 13.28 -5.57 13.91
C LEU A 179 13.83 -5.25 15.30
N LEU A 180 13.42 -4.13 15.88
CA LEU A 180 13.81 -3.76 17.25
C LEU A 180 12.97 -4.54 18.26
N SER A 181 13.61 -5.05 19.32
CA SER A 181 12.90 -5.71 20.42
C SER A 181 11.85 -4.81 21.06
N ASP A 182 12.15 -3.51 21.21
CA ASP A 182 11.20 -2.53 21.75
C ASP A 182 9.96 -2.39 20.86
N SER A 183 10.11 -2.47 19.53
CA SER A 183 8.98 -2.43 18.61
C SER A 183 8.11 -3.68 18.69
N VAL A 184 8.70 -4.84 19.01
CA VAL A 184 7.93 -6.06 19.30
C VAL A 184 7.07 -5.86 20.55
N LEU A 185 7.68 -5.40 21.64
CA LEU A 185 6.97 -5.17 22.91
C LEU A 185 5.83 -4.17 22.74
N LEU A 186 6.10 -3.01 22.12
CA LEU A 186 5.08 -2.00 21.84
C LEU A 186 3.96 -2.51 20.93
N GLY A 187 4.28 -3.38 19.96
CA GLY A 187 3.28 -4.00 19.10
C GLY A 187 2.37 -4.96 19.86
N ILE A 188 2.93 -5.75 20.78
CA ILE A 188 2.16 -6.65 21.67
C ILE A 188 1.26 -5.83 22.59
N ASP A 189 1.80 -4.82 23.27
CA ASP A 189 1.04 -3.94 24.17
C ASP A 189 -0.14 -3.30 23.43
N LYS A 190 0.09 -2.82 22.20
CA LYS A 190 -0.96 -2.21 21.38
C LYS A 190 -2.08 -3.18 21.02
N VAL A 191 -1.78 -4.46 20.76
CA VAL A 191 -2.83 -5.48 20.53
C VAL A 191 -3.56 -5.81 21.83
N MET A 192 -2.85 -5.89 22.95
CA MET A 192 -3.41 -6.24 24.26
C MET A 192 -4.27 -5.11 24.87
N ASP A 193 -3.97 -3.86 24.57
CA ASP A 193 -4.69 -2.70 25.07
C ASP A 193 -5.88 -2.30 24.19
N ASP A 194 -5.98 -2.86 22.98
CA ASP A 194 -7.08 -2.58 22.06
C ASP A 194 -8.41 -3.10 22.61
N SER A 195 -9.29 -2.17 22.98
CA SER A 195 -10.61 -2.46 23.55
C SER A 195 -11.56 -3.14 22.56
N GLU A 196 -11.40 -2.88 21.26
CA GLU A 196 -12.22 -3.53 20.22
C GLU A 196 -11.76 -4.98 20.04
N MET A 197 -10.45 -5.24 20.09
CA MET A 197 -9.90 -6.61 20.05
C MET A 197 -10.36 -7.47 21.23
N LYS A 198 -10.51 -6.89 22.42
CA LYS A 198 -11.06 -7.59 23.59
C LYS A 198 -12.50 -8.06 23.39
N ILE A 199 -13.25 -7.38 22.53
CA ILE A 199 -14.64 -7.72 22.20
C ILE A 199 -14.68 -8.78 21.10
N GLU A 200 -13.87 -8.63 20.05
CA GLU A 200 -13.83 -9.55 18.91
C GLU A 200 -13.15 -10.88 19.25
N LEU A 201 -12.14 -10.86 20.11
CA LEU A 201 -11.34 -12.01 20.51
C LEU A 201 -11.27 -12.12 22.04
N PRO A 202 -12.35 -12.52 22.73
CA PRO A 202 -12.39 -12.57 24.19
C PRO A 202 -11.40 -13.58 24.81
N ARG A 203 -10.88 -14.54 24.02
CA ARG A 203 -9.84 -15.50 24.43
C ARG A 203 -8.41 -15.05 24.10
N LEU A 204 -8.23 -13.82 23.63
CA LEU A 204 -6.91 -13.25 23.38
C LEU A 204 -5.96 -13.37 24.59
N PRO A 205 -6.42 -13.15 25.85
CA PRO A 205 -5.57 -13.33 27.03
C PRO A 205 -5.16 -14.79 27.24
N ASP A 206 -6.01 -15.75 26.87
CA ASP A 206 -5.75 -17.18 27.06
C ASP A 206 -4.66 -17.69 26.10
N LEU A 207 -4.52 -17.06 24.93
CA LEU A 207 -3.48 -17.37 23.94
C LEU A 207 -2.05 -17.01 24.39
N LEU A 208 -1.89 -16.25 25.49
CA LEU A 208 -0.57 -15.97 26.09
C LEU A 208 -0.02 -17.14 26.91
N PHE A 209 -0.88 -18.12 27.25
CA PHE A 209 -0.55 -19.23 28.15
C PHE A 209 -0.59 -20.62 27.47
N ASP A 210 -0.85 -20.66 26.16
CA ASP A 210 -0.84 -21.86 25.29
C ASP A 210 0.47 -21.97 24.48
#